data_AF-A0A3Q3KCZ9-F1
#
_entry.id   AF-A0A3Q3KCZ9-F1
#
_cell.length_a   1.000
_cell.length_b   1.000
_cell.length_c   1.000
_cell.angle_alpha   90.00
_cell.angle_beta   90.00
_cell.angle_gamma   90.00
#
_symmetry.space_group_name_H-M   'P 1'
#
loop_
_entity.id
_entity.type
_entity.pdbx_description
1 polymer ?
#
loop_
_entity_poly.entity_id
_entity_poly.type
_entity_poly.pdbx_seq_one_letter_code
_entity_poly.pdbx_strand_id
1 'polypeptide(L)'
;KNLMPKVLHKRTLEKKMMHFTECYPDTVSSVAAAVRSGSRKQLRRLIKRGRSVECRDNRGWSALHEAAAAGSTECVQELLSAVGSRAYVNSLTHEGESACHLAAQRGHLAVVQLLLEAHANIDQLTNDLSCPLYAAVDGGHKEVVELLVCEGAEVNRTHTASCWTCLHQATSDKLALLLLKGHSEIAVDDHRITPLFLAAQYGQQECLEILVNAGANVNTQAADLATPLLIASQEGHQACVDFLLDHGADPNKACSLDWPQLPIHAAAEFGHIGILRRLIAVTDRKCDRGDGMVSPLYMTVKNNHIKCVELLLKEGYSPDAQDCTHILGLSSPLSLRATLSEDNWMHAFITGERDMLPHILEHRWIPRQEVYTMGFSSPHNHGKIELTQFELRDLLCAVLSQAQFAASWLPLLMKAGLDRLCLINFCMFSRLEESKGDVLNYLLEFVNWSTLSSSLKHILDQRRAEKTWEPCPHNIPPLSHICRLQVRSVLGPDLVMRTNVVEQLPVPSPLHDFLKFRDIPEPPVQTRHHLDVDVV
;
A
#
# COMPACT_ATOMS: atom_id res chain seq x y z
N LYS A 1 -43.76 -29.67 -65.25
CA LYS A 1 -44.50 -30.76 -65.92
C LYS A 1 -43.50 -31.82 -66.38
N ASN A 2 -43.65 -33.04 -65.83
CA ASN A 2 -43.28 -34.36 -66.39
C ASN A 2 -41.79 -34.56 -66.78
N LEU A 3 -41.04 -35.51 -66.23
CA LEU A 3 -41.19 -36.95 -66.48
C LEU A 3 -40.17 -37.73 -65.61
N MET A 4 -40.63 -38.80 -64.96
CA MET A 4 -39.82 -39.94 -64.45
C MET A 4 -39.22 -40.76 -65.64
N PRO A 5 -38.56 -41.95 -65.51
CA PRO A 5 -38.12 -42.78 -64.35
C PRO A 5 -36.70 -43.41 -64.48
N LYS A 6 -36.20 -44.15 -63.47
CA LYS A 6 -35.77 -45.57 -63.62
C LYS A 6 -35.20 -46.16 -62.32
N VAL A 7 -35.61 -47.40 -62.09
CA VAL A 7 -35.36 -48.28 -60.93
C VAL A 7 -34.07 -49.10 -61.13
N LEU A 8 -33.54 -49.64 -60.01
CA LEU A 8 -32.53 -50.73 -59.85
C LEU A 8 -31.13 -50.17 -59.50
N HIS A 9 -30.42 -50.59 -58.45
CA HIS A 9 -30.37 -51.89 -57.78
C HIS A 9 -29.79 -51.75 -56.35
N LYS A 10 -30.24 -52.61 -55.43
CA LYS A 10 -29.71 -52.76 -54.06
C LYS A 10 -28.20 -53.00 -54.06
N ARG A 11 -27.45 -52.20 -53.29
CA ARG A 11 -26.24 -52.66 -52.60
C ARG A 11 -26.33 -52.31 -51.12
N THR A 12 -26.08 -53.34 -50.35
CA THR A 12 -26.16 -53.52 -48.90
C THR A 12 -25.53 -52.35 -48.12
N LEU A 13 -26.39 -51.57 -47.45
CA LEU A 13 -26.00 -50.71 -46.33
C LEU A 13 -26.00 -51.60 -45.08
N GLU A 14 -24.81 -51.99 -44.61
CA GLU A 14 -24.62 -52.30 -43.20
C GLU A 14 -24.95 -51.02 -42.43
N LYS A 15 -26.18 -50.95 -41.92
CA LYS A 15 -26.61 -49.89 -41.00
C LYS A 15 -25.74 -49.97 -39.75
N LYS A 16 -24.69 -49.14 -39.66
CA LYS A 16 -24.29 -48.54 -38.38
C LYS A 16 -25.52 -47.81 -37.84
N MET A 17 -26.35 -48.53 -37.09
CA MET A 17 -27.57 -47.98 -36.52
C MET A 17 -27.16 -47.00 -35.42
N MET A 18 -26.97 -45.73 -35.78
CA MET A 18 -26.85 -44.65 -34.80
C MET A 18 -28.14 -44.61 -33.99
N HIS A 19 -28.03 -44.97 -32.71
CA HIS A 19 -29.13 -44.95 -31.76
C HIS A 19 -29.41 -43.48 -31.40
N PHE A 20 -30.37 -42.85 -32.07
CA PHE A 20 -30.82 -41.47 -31.85
C PHE A 20 -31.42 -41.19 -30.44
N THR A 21 -31.37 -42.16 -29.53
CA THR A 21 -31.91 -42.06 -28.16
C THR A 21 -30.96 -41.39 -27.15
N GLU A 22 -29.77 -40.92 -27.57
CA GLU A 22 -28.73 -40.35 -26.70
C GLU A 22 -28.55 -38.83 -26.85
N CYS A 23 -29.57 -38.08 -27.33
CA CYS A 23 -29.42 -36.67 -27.73
C CYS A 23 -30.45 -35.67 -27.14
N TYR A 24 -30.91 -35.86 -25.90
CA TYR A 24 -31.75 -34.89 -25.16
C TYR A 24 -31.14 -34.55 -23.76
N PRO A 25 -31.51 -33.44 -23.09
CA PRO A 25 -30.62 -32.55 -22.31
C PRO A 25 -29.83 -33.06 -21.08
N ASP A 26 -29.91 -34.35 -20.72
CA ASP A 26 -29.08 -35.00 -19.68
C ASP A 26 -28.81 -36.49 -20.03
N THR A 27 -28.93 -36.86 -21.31
CA THR A 27 -28.83 -38.25 -21.77
C THR A 27 -27.37 -38.65 -22.04
N VAL A 28 -26.62 -38.75 -20.96
CA VAL A 28 -25.28 -39.34 -20.98
C VAL A 28 -25.43 -40.80 -21.44
N SER A 29 -24.67 -41.20 -22.47
CA SER A 29 -24.76 -42.57 -22.99
C SER A 29 -24.59 -43.59 -21.86
N SER A 30 -25.21 -44.76 -21.99
CA SER A 30 -25.07 -45.82 -20.96
C SER A 30 -23.61 -46.19 -20.68
N VAL A 31 -22.72 -46.01 -21.67
CA VAL A 31 -21.26 -46.15 -21.54
C VAL A 31 -20.69 -45.04 -20.67
N ALA A 32 -20.99 -43.78 -20.99
CA ALA A 32 -20.51 -42.62 -20.24
C ALA A 32 -21.04 -42.60 -18.79
N ALA A 33 -22.27 -43.04 -18.54
CA ALA A 33 -22.81 -43.20 -17.18
C ALA A 33 -22.08 -44.31 -16.38
N ALA A 34 -21.74 -45.43 -17.03
CA ALA A 34 -20.95 -46.49 -16.41
C ALA A 34 -19.51 -46.02 -16.08
N VAL A 35 -18.94 -45.17 -16.93
CA VAL A 35 -17.63 -44.57 -16.72
C VAL A 35 -17.64 -43.56 -15.57
N ARG A 36 -18.64 -42.67 -15.52
CA ARG A 36 -18.77 -41.66 -14.46
C ARG A 36 -18.88 -42.28 -13.07
N SER A 37 -19.48 -43.47 -12.99
CA SER A 37 -19.57 -44.27 -11.76
C SER A 37 -18.33 -45.12 -11.47
N GLY A 38 -17.27 -45.05 -12.29
CA GLY A 38 -16.05 -45.84 -12.15
C GLY A 38 -16.23 -47.35 -12.44
N SER A 39 -17.36 -47.77 -13.02
CA SER A 39 -17.73 -49.18 -13.12
C SER A 39 -17.11 -49.87 -14.34
N ARG A 40 -15.83 -50.23 -14.25
CA ARG A 40 -15.09 -50.99 -15.28
C ARG A 40 -15.84 -52.24 -15.76
N LYS A 41 -16.47 -52.99 -14.83
CA LYS A 41 -17.23 -54.21 -15.15
C LYS A 41 -18.46 -53.91 -16.02
N GLN A 42 -19.15 -52.80 -15.77
CA GLN A 42 -20.30 -52.41 -16.57
C GLN A 42 -19.86 -51.87 -17.93
N LEU A 43 -18.82 -51.04 -17.96
CA LEU A 43 -18.19 -50.56 -19.19
C LEU A 43 -17.81 -51.71 -20.13
N ARG A 44 -17.05 -52.70 -19.63
CA ARG A 44 -16.64 -53.87 -20.42
C ARG A 44 -17.83 -54.68 -20.95
N ARG A 45 -18.90 -54.82 -20.17
CA ARG A 45 -20.13 -55.49 -20.64
C ARG A 45 -20.82 -54.71 -21.75
N LEU A 46 -20.82 -53.38 -21.69
CA LEU A 46 -21.44 -52.52 -22.70
C LEU A 46 -20.63 -52.52 -24.00
N ILE A 47 -19.30 -52.47 -23.92
CA ILE A 47 -18.40 -52.59 -25.08
C ILE A 47 -18.60 -53.95 -25.76
N LYS A 48 -18.62 -55.06 -25.00
CA LYS A 48 -18.90 -56.40 -25.54
C LYS A 48 -20.26 -56.53 -26.22
N ARG A 49 -21.25 -55.72 -25.83
CA ARG A 49 -22.58 -55.66 -26.45
C ARG A 49 -22.62 -54.75 -27.69
N GLY A 50 -21.47 -54.22 -28.13
CA GLY A 50 -21.37 -53.37 -29.32
C GLY A 50 -21.87 -51.94 -29.12
N ARG A 51 -21.97 -51.45 -27.87
CA ARG A 51 -22.29 -50.04 -27.63
C ARG A 51 -21.09 -49.16 -28.01
N SER A 52 -21.37 -48.07 -28.72
CA SER A 52 -20.34 -47.10 -29.11
C SER A 52 -19.80 -46.35 -27.90
N VAL A 53 -18.48 -46.15 -27.88
CA VAL A 53 -17.77 -45.33 -26.87
C VAL A 53 -17.49 -43.91 -27.37
N GLU A 54 -17.75 -43.66 -28.65
CA GLU A 54 -17.52 -42.37 -29.34
C GLU A 54 -18.76 -41.46 -29.30
N CYS A 55 -19.90 -41.94 -28.77
CA CYS A 55 -21.09 -41.11 -28.62
C CYS A 55 -20.78 -39.89 -27.76
N ARG A 56 -21.27 -38.73 -28.21
CA ARG A 56 -21.09 -37.44 -27.55
C ARG A 56 -22.43 -36.96 -27.02
N ASP A 57 -22.43 -36.37 -25.82
CA ASP A 57 -23.61 -35.73 -25.26
C ASP A 57 -23.79 -34.28 -25.78
N ASN A 58 -24.74 -33.54 -25.19
CA ASN A 58 -25.04 -32.15 -25.56
C ASN A 58 -23.94 -31.13 -25.24
N ARG A 59 -22.98 -31.47 -24.37
CA ARG A 59 -21.77 -30.68 -24.08
C ARG A 59 -20.62 -31.06 -25.02
N GLY A 60 -20.86 -32.05 -25.89
CA GLY A 60 -19.83 -32.65 -26.71
C GLY A 60 -18.92 -33.61 -25.94
N TRP A 61 -19.28 -34.03 -24.73
CA TRP A 61 -18.46 -34.96 -23.95
C TRP A 61 -18.64 -36.38 -24.45
N SER A 62 -17.51 -37.06 -24.68
CA SER A 62 -17.46 -38.50 -24.96
C SER A 62 -17.25 -39.30 -23.66
N ALA A 63 -17.36 -40.62 -23.73
CA ALA A 63 -17.04 -41.48 -22.59
C ALA A 63 -15.60 -41.29 -22.08
N LEU A 64 -14.65 -40.92 -22.95
CA LEU A 64 -13.26 -40.63 -22.55
C LEU A 64 -13.16 -39.35 -21.71
N HIS A 65 -13.88 -38.29 -22.07
CA HIS A 65 -13.93 -37.04 -21.30
C HIS A 65 -14.48 -37.28 -19.89
N GLU A 66 -15.57 -38.05 -19.78
CA GLU A 66 -16.14 -38.43 -18.48
C GLU A 66 -15.17 -39.28 -17.65
N ALA A 67 -14.47 -40.23 -18.28
CA ALA A 67 -13.49 -41.06 -17.60
C ALA A 67 -12.34 -40.22 -17.05
N ALA A 68 -11.89 -39.26 -17.86
CA ALA A 68 -10.79 -38.39 -17.54
C ALA A 68 -11.15 -37.42 -16.41
N ALA A 69 -12.30 -36.76 -16.50
CA ALA A 69 -12.80 -35.87 -15.46
C ALA A 69 -13.10 -36.60 -14.13
N ALA A 70 -13.49 -37.88 -14.19
CA ALA A 70 -13.75 -38.71 -13.02
C ALA A 70 -12.48 -39.36 -12.43
N GLY A 71 -11.33 -39.29 -13.11
CA GLY A 71 -10.09 -39.96 -12.66
C GLY A 71 -10.12 -41.48 -12.73
N SER A 72 -11.02 -42.07 -13.53
CA SER A 72 -11.23 -43.52 -13.59
C SER A 72 -10.20 -44.20 -14.50
N THR A 73 -8.99 -44.41 -13.99
CA THR A 73 -7.83 -44.96 -14.74
C THR A 73 -8.15 -46.25 -15.50
N GLU A 74 -8.84 -47.20 -14.87
CA GLU A 74 -9.16 -48.47 -15.51
C GLU A 74 -10.20 -48.30 -16.61
N CYS A 75 -11.15 -47.37 -16.45
CA CYS A 75 -12.11 -47.05 -17.50
C CYS A 75 -11.40 -46.42 -18.70
N VAL A 76 -10.44 -45.51 -18.47
CA VAL A 76 -9.61 -44.92 -19.52
C VAL A 76 -8.86 -46.01 -20.29
N GLN A 77 -8.19 -46.94 -19.62
CA GLN A 77 -7.52 -48.07 -20.28
C GLN A 77 -8.46 -48.96 -21.11
N GLU A 78 -9.65 -49.29 -20.60
CA GLU A 78 -10.64 -50.06 -21.37
C GLU A 78 -11.15 -49.28 -22.60
N LEU A 79 -11.35 -47.97 -22.48
CA LEU A 79 -11.80 -47.13 -23.60
C LEU A 79 -10.72 -47.02 -24.68
N LEU A 80 -9.47 -46.76 -24.29
CA LEU A 80 -8.33 -46.65 -25.21
C LEU A 80 -8.02 -47.97 -25.91
N SER A 81 -8.16 -49.11 -25.21
CA SER A 81 -8.00 -50.43 -25.83
C SER A 81 -9.15 -50.82 -26.77
N ALA A 82 -10.36 -50.31 -26.52
CA ALA A 82 -11.50 -50.52 -27.41
C ALA A 82 -11.45 -49.63 -28.66
N VAL A 83 -10.96 -48.39 -28.52
CA VAL A 83 -10.82 -47.41 -29.60
C VAL A 83 -9.46 -46.73 -29.48
N GLY A 84 -8.44 -47.37 -30.06
CA GLY A 84 -7.06 -46.86 -30.08
C GLY A 84 -6.79 -45.84 -31.18
N SER A 85 -7.80 -45.06 -31.61
CA SER A 85 -7.60 -44.08 -32.68
C SER A 85 -7.14 -42.73 -32.11
N ARG A 86 -6.11 -42.13 -32.74
CA ARG A 86 -5.60 -40.82 -32.32
C ARG A 86 -6.65 -39.70 -32.41
N ALA A 87 -7.62 -39.84 -33.31
CA ALA A 87 -8.74 -38.93 -33.45
C ALA A 87 -9.70 -38.98 -32.25
N TYR A 88 -9.89 -40.15 -31.64
CA TYR A 88 -10.74 -40.30 -30.46
C TYR A 88 -10.07 -39.70 -29.22
N VAL A 89 -8.78 -39.99 -29.01
CA VAL A 89 -7.99 -39.46 -27.88
C VAL A 89 -7.98 -37.93 -27.88
N ASN A 90 -7.87 -37.33 -29.06
CA ASN A 90 -7.82 -35.89 -29.26
C ASN A 90 -9.19 -35.27 -29.62
N SER A 91 -10.29 -35.97 -29.34
CA SER A 91 -11.61 -35.37 -29.46
C SER A 91 -11.76 -34.24 -28.43
N LEU A 92 -12.47 -33.18 -28.81
CA LEU A 92 -12.63 -31.97 -27.99
C LEU A 92 -14.10 -31.77 -27.64
N THR A 93 -14.42 -31.28 -26.44
CA THR A 93 -15.76 -30.83 -26.04
C THR A 93 -16.23 -29.62 -26.86
N HIS A 94 -17.46 -29.12 -26.63
CA HIS A 94 -17.90 -27.86 -27.25
C HIS A 94 -17.09 -26.65 -26.76
N GLU A 95 -16.51 -26.72 -25.55
CA GLU A 95 -15.61 -25.71 -25.00
C GLU A 95 -14.14 -25.89 -25.46
N GLY A 96 -13.89 -26.82 -26.38
CA GLY A 96 -12.55 -27.11 -26.89
C GLY A 96 -11.68 -27.92 -25.92
N GLU A 97 -12.23 -28.46 -24.83
CA GLU A 97 -11.47 -29.20 -23.84
C GLU A 97 -11.14 -30.61 -24.34
N SER A 98 -9.90 -31.04 -24.22
CA SER A 98 -9.52 -32.44 -24.44
C SER A 98 -9.71 -33.26 -23.16
N ALA A 99 -9.75 -34.59 -23.29
CA ALA A 99 -9.70 -35.47 -22.13
C ALA A 99 -8.44 -35.22 -21.27
N CYS A 100 -7.31 -34.88 -21.89
CA CYS A 100 -6.07 -34.56 -21.17
C CYS A 100 -6.21 -33.27 -20.35
N HIS A 101 -6.84 -32.24 -20.91
CA HIS A 101 -7.13 -30.98 -20.21
C HIS A 101 -8.00 -31.23 -18.96
N LEU A 102 -9.10 -31.99 -19.10
CA LEU A 102 -10.01 -32.29 -17.98
C LEU A 102 -9.35 -33.12 -16.87
N ALA A 103 -8.49 -34.07 -17.24
CA ALA A 103 -7.72 -34.84 -16.27
C ALA A 103 -6.69 -33.95 -15.54
N ALA A 104 -6.02 -33.06 -16.27
CA ALA A 104 -5.02 -32.16 -15.72
C ALA A 104 -5.63 -31.12 -14.78
N GLN A 105 -6.75 -30.50 -15.16
CA GLN A 105 -7.52 -29.55 -14.33
C GLN A 105 -7.92 -30.13 -12.97
N ARG A 106 -8.15 -31.45 -12.92
CA ARG A 106 -8.62 -32.17 -11.72
C ARG A 106 -7.52 -32.96 -11.00
N GLY A 107 -6.28 -32.88 -11.45
CA GLY A 107 -5.14 -33.50 -10.77
C GLY A 107 -5.01 -35.01 -10.96
N HIS A 108 -5.63 -35.60 -11.99
CA HIS A 108 -5.64 -37.06 -12.18
C HIS A 108 -4.38 -37.56 -12.88
N LEU A 109 -3.24 -37.58 -12.17
CA LEU A 109 -1.91 -37.95 -12.70
C LEU A 109 -1.90 -39.22 -13.56
N ALA A 110 -2.40 -40.33 -13.02
CA ALA A 110 -2.40 -41.62 -13.72
C ALA A 110 -3.23 -41.60 -15.01
N VAL A 111 -4.29 -40.79 -15.06
CA VAL A 111 -5.06 -40.60 -16.29
C VAL A 111 -4.27 -39.77 -17.30
N VAL A 112 -3.62 -38.69 -16.88
CA VAL A 112 -2.79 -37.86 -17.76
C VAL A 112 -1.69 -38.71 -18.39
N GLN A 113 -1.00 -39.54 -17.61
CA GLN A 113 0.03 -40.48 -18.13
C GLN A 113 -0.53 -41.38 -19.24
N LEU A 114 -1.67 -42.05 -18.99
CA LEU A 114 -2.29 -42.94 -19.96
C LEU A 114 -2.72 -42.22 -21.24
N LEU A 115 -3.20 -40.98 -21.13
CA LEU A 115 -3.61 -40.19 -22.29
C LEU A 115 -2.40 -39.75 -23.13
N LEU A 116 -1.28 -39.36 -22.48
CA LEU A 116 -0.04 -39.01 -23.18
C LEU A 116 0.59 -40.23 -23.87
N GLU A 117 0.60 -41.40 -23.21
CA GLU A 117 1.01 -42.68 -23.82
C GLU A 117 0.15 -43.02 -25.05
N ALA A 118 -1.13 -42.63 -25.04
CA ALA A 118 -2.05 -42.78 -26.16
C ALA A 118 -1.98 -41.63 -27.19
N HIS A 119 -0.92 -40.81 -27.15
CA HIS A 119 -0.66 -39.69 -28.04
C HIS A 119 -1.71 -38.57 -27.99
N ALA A 120 -2.21 -38.24 -26.80
CA ALA A 120 -2.92 -37.00 -26.55
C ALA A 120 -2.03 -35.79 -26.87
N ASN A 121 -2.63 -34.74 -27.44
CA ASN A 121 -1.97 -33.48 -27.71
C ASN A 121 -1.78 -32.73 -26.40
N ILE A 122 -0.53 -32.66 -25.94
CA ILE A 122 -0.14 -32.07 -24.66
C ILE A 122 -0.41 -30.56 -24.58
N ASP A 123 -0.40 -29.87 -25.72
CA ASP A 123 -0.61 -28.41 -25.84
C ASP A 123 -1.97 -28.05 -26.46
N GLN A 124 -2.94 -28.96 -26.41
CA GLN A 124 -4.27 -28.72 -26.96
C GLN A 124 -4.97 -27.57 -26.23
N LEU A 125 -5.36 -26.54 -26.98
CA LEU A 125 -6.04 -25.37 -26.43
C LEU A 125 -7.57 -25.58 -26.37
N THR A 126 -8.18 -25.08 -25.29
CA THR A 126 -9.62 -24.81 -25.20
C THR A 126 -10.00 -23.57 -26.01
N ASN A 127 -11.30 -23.28 -26.09
CA ASN A 127 -11.80 -22.04 -26.71
C ASN A 127 -11.28 -20.78 -26.02
N ASP A 128 -11.01 -20.87 -24.72
CA ASP A 128 -10.42 -19.79 -23.89
C ASP A 128 -8.89 -19.84 -23.87
N LEU A 129 -8.27 -20.50 -24.86
CA LEU A 129 -6.82 -20.61 -25.01
C LEU A 129 -6.12 -21.31 -23.81
N SER A 130 -6.83 -22.15 -23.05
CA SER A 130 -6.27 -22.95 -21.95
C SER A 130 -5.66 -24.25 -22.42
N CYS A 131 -4.42 -24.54 -22.01
CA CYS A 131 -3.77 -25.83 -22.24
C CYS A 131 -3.84 -26.73 -20.99
N PRO A 132 -3.61 -28.06 -21.12
CA PRO A 132 -3.53 -28.96 -19.98
C PRO A 132 -2.54 -28.53 -18.90
N LEU A 133 -1.37 -27.99 -19.29
CA LEU A 133 -0.36 -27.50 -18.35
C LEU A 133 -0.90 -26.34 -17.50
N TYR A 134 -1.55 -25.36 -18.14
CA TYR A 134 -2.15 -24.23 -17.43
C TYR A 134 -3.20 -24.69 -16.44
N ALA A 135 -4.10 -25.60 -16.85
CA ALA A 135 -5.15 -26.12 -15.96
C ALA A 135 -4.58 -26.88 -14.75
N ALA A 136 -3.46 -27.60 -14.92
CA ALA A 136 -2.78 -28.25 -13.81
C ALA A 136 -2.14 -27.24 -12.85
N VAL A 137 -1.55 -26.16 -13.38
CA VAL A 137 -0.96 -25.07 -12.59
C VAL A 137 -2.02 -24.32 -11.81
N ASP A 138 -3.11 -23.92 -12.46
CA ASP A 138 -4.24 -23.21 -11.83
C ASP A 138 -4.92 -24.04 -10.75
N GLY A 139 -5.00 -25.37 -10.96
CA GLY A 139 -5.51 -26.31 -9.97
C GLY A 139 -4.54 -26.67 -8.84
N GLY A 140 -3.28 -26.20 -8.86
CA GLY A 140 -2.28 -26.53 -7.84
C GLY A 140 -1.71 -27.97 -7.93
N HIS A 141 -1.89 -28.66 -9.06
CA HIS A 141 -1.62 -30.10 -9.19
C HIS A 141 -0.15 -30.40 -9.53
N LYS A 142 0.71 -30.27 -8.51
CA LYS A 142 2.17 -30.39 -8.63
C LYS A 142 2.66 -31.58 -9.47
N GLU A 143 2.20 -32.78 -9.16
CA GLU A 143 2.66 -34.02 -9.82
C GLU A 143 2.28 -34.06 -11.31
N VAL A 144 1.12 -33.50 -11.65
CA VAL A 144 0.66 -33.37 -13.05
C VAL A 144 1.51 -32.34 -13.78
N VAL A 145 1.82 -31.21 -13.14
CA VAL A 145 2.73 -30.20 -13.71
C VAL A 145 4.10 -30.80 -13.99
N GLU A 146 4.68 -31.54 -13.04
CA GLU A 146 5.97 -32.23 -13.23
C GLU A 146 5.96 -33.16 -14.44
N LEU A 147 4.93 -34.00 -14.55
CA LEU A 147 4.76 -34.90 -15.69
C LEU A 147 4.66 -34.14 -17.01
N LEU A 148 3.77 -33.15 -17.11
CA LEU A 148 3.54 -32.42 -18.36
C LEU A 148 4.80 -31.68 -18.83
N VAL A 149 5.56 -31.08 -17.91
CA VAL A 149 6.84 -30.44 -18.23
C VAL A 149 7.87 -31.47 -18.70
N CYS A 150 7.95 -32.64 -18.04
CA CYS A 150 8.89 -33.70 -18.44
C CYS A 150 8.58 -34.28 -19.83
N GLU A 151 7.30 -34.33 -20.21
CA GLU A 151 6.83 -34.77 -21.52
C GLU A 151 6.88 -33.67 -22.60
N GLY A 152 7.41 -32.49 -22.26
CA GLY A 152 7.70 -31.41 -23.21
C GLY A 152 6.55 -30.45 -23.49
N ALA A 153 5.62 -30.25 -22.54
CA ALA A 153 4.58 -29.23 -22.64
C ALA A 153 5.18 -27.82 -22.81
N GLU A 154 4.57 -26.99 -23.63
CA GLU A 154 5.05 -25.64 -23.91
C GLU A 154 4.75 -24.69 -22.73
N VAL A 155 5.78 -24.40 -21.91
CA VAL A 155 5.64 -23.59 -20.68
C VAL A 155 5.40 -22.10 -20.96
N ASN A 156 5.99 -21.57 -22.04
CA ASN A 156 5.99 -20.14 -22.35
C ASN A 156 4.80 -19.68 -23.20
N ARG A 157 3.89 -20.60 -23.53
CA ARG A 157 2.70 -20.24 -24.31
C ARG A 157 1.78 -19.33 -23.51
N THR A 158 1.21 -18.34 -24.17
CA THR A 158 0.20 -17.46 -23.61
C THR A 158 -1.15 -18.19 -23.52
N HIS A 159 -1.71 -18.23 -22.30
CA HIS A 159 -3.01 -18.79 -21.98
C HIS A 159 -4.16 -17.85 -22.33
N THR A 160 -4.01 -16.54 -22.17
CA THR A 160 -5.10 -15.59 -22.38
C THR A 160 -4.77 -14.59 -23.49
N ALA A 161 -5.78 -13.84 -23.92
CA ALA A 161 -5.59 -12.69 -24.80
C ALA A 161 -4.66 -11.62 -24.18
N SER A 162 -4.52 -11.61 -22.84
CA SER A 162 -3.64 -10.69 -22.10
C SER A 162 -2.18 -11.16 -21.98
N CYS A 163 -1.78 -12.13 -22.80
CA CYS A 163 -0.44 -12.74 -22.77
C CYS A 163 -0.03 -13.40 -21.44
N TRP A 164 -0.98 -13.75 -20.56
CA TRP A 164 -0.70 -14.45 -19.30
C TRP A 164 -0.16 -15.85 -19.57
N THR A 165 0.91 -16.29 -18.89
CA THR A 165 1.50 -17.63 -19.11
C THR A 165 1.35 -18.53 -17.88
N CYS A 166 1.61 -19.83 -18.04
CA CYS A 166 1.66 -20.77 -16.91
C CYS A 166 2.63 -20.30 -15.82
N LEU A 167 3.76 -19.70 -16.22
CA LEU A 167 4.76 -19.20 -15.30
C LEU A 167 4.23 -18.01 -14.48
N HIS A 168 3.43 -17.12 -15.06
CA HIS A 168 2.77 -16.04 -14.31
C HIS A 168 1.85 -16.62 -13.23
N GLN A 169 0.98 -17.55 -13.60
CA GLN A 169 0.07 -18.20 -12.63
C GLN A 169 0.84 -18.90 -11.51
N ALA A 170 1.90 -19.63 -11.87
CA ALA A 170 2.66 -20.42 -10.93
C ALA A 170 3.48 -19.60 -9.93
N THR A 171 3.82 -18.34 -10.22
CA THR A 171 4.59 -17.48 -9.28
C THR A 171 3.80 -17.07 -8.05
N SER A 172 2.47 -17.24 -8.07
CA SER A 172 1.63 -17.10 -6.88
C SER A 172 1.72 -18.31 -5.92
N ASP A 173 2.29 -19.43 -6.37
CA ASP A 173 2.41 -20.70 -5.63
C ASP A 173 3.84 -21.29 -5.72
N LYS A 174 4.13 -22.35 -4.96
CA LYS A 174 5.43 -23.06 -5.01
C LYS A 174 5.67 -23.80 -6.33
N LEU A 175 4.72 -23.76 -7.26
CA LEU A 175 4.78 -24.44 -8.55
C LEU A 175 5.70 -23.75 -9.56
N ALA A 176 6.00 -22.46 -9.38
CA ALA A 176 6.92 -21.75 -10.28
C ALA A 176 8.29 -22.43 -10.38
N LEU A 177 8.78 -23.03 -9.29
CA LEU A 177 10.05 -23.77 -9.27
C LEU A 177 10.09 -24.95 -10.26
N LEU A 178 8.93 -25.55 -10.57
CA LEU A 178 8.83 -26.68 -11.49
C LEU A 178 8.83 -26.23 -12.95
N LEU A 179 8.10 -25.16 -13.25
CA LEU A 179 8.01 -24.61 -14.60
C LEU A 179 9.35 -23.98 -15.05
N LEU A 180 10.12 -23.46 -14.08
CA LEU A 180 11.40 -22.81 -14.32
C LEU A 180 12.58 -23.78 -14.53
N LYS A 181 12.43 -25.06 -14.19
CA LYS A 181 13.43 -26.09 -14.50
C LYS A 181 13.41 -26.39 -16.00
N GLY A 182 14.01 -25.52 -16.82
CA GLY A 182 14.26 -25.76 -18.24
C GLY A 182 13.86 -24.64 -19.21
N HIS A 183 13.21 -23.57 -18.74
CA HIS A 183 12.68 -22.51 -19.61
C HIS A 183 13.17 -21.13 -19.15
N SER A 184 14.06 -20.53 -19.95
CA SER A 184 14.79 -19.29 -19.65
C SER A 184 14.27 -18.05 -20.38
N GLU A 185 13.29 -18.18 -21.27
CA GLU A 185 12.69 -17.02 -21.93
C GLU A 185 11.63 -16.39 -21.03
N ILE A 186 11.94 -15.21 -20.51
CA ILE A 186 11.09 -14.46 -19.57
C ILE A 186 9.93 -13.88 -20.38
N ALA A 187 8.80 -14.60 -20.41
CA ALA A 187 7.57 -14.08 -20.96
C ALA A 187 7.14 -12.81 -20.20
N VAL A 188 6.61 -11.84 -20.92
CA VAL A 188 5.95 -10.65 -20.37
C VAL A 188 4.49 -10.69 -20.75
N ASP A 189 3.60 -10.28 -19.84
CA ASP A 189 2.20 -10.06 -20.16
C ASP A 189 1.97 -8.71 -20.89
N ASP A 190 0.72 -8.39 -21.21
CA ASP A 190 0.34 -7.13 -21.88
C ASP A 190 0.67 -5.87 -21.04
N HIS A 191 0.84 -6.03 -19.73
CA HIS A 191 1.26 -4.98 -18.80
C HIS A 191 2.77 -4.96 -18.58
N ARG A 192 3.53 -5.72 -19.38
CA ARG A 192 4.98 -5.91 -19.23
C ARG A 192 5.39 -6.46 -17.86
N ILE A 193 4.47 -7.10 -17.14
CA ILE A 193 4.73 -7.79 -15.89
C ILE A 193 5.53 -9.04 -16.23
N THR A 194 6.60 -9.28 -15.45
CA THR A 194 7.43 -10.48 -15.59
C THR A 194 7.12 -11.43 -14.44
N PRO A 195 7.40 -12.74 -14.60
CA PRO A 195 7.42 -13.68 -13.49
C PRO A 195 8.28 -13.24 -12.31
N LEU A 196 9.41 -12.54 -12.58
CA LEU A 196 10.28 -11.99 -11.54
C LEU A 196 9.56 -10.89 -10.74
N PHE A 197 8.76 -10.05 -11.41
CA PHE A 197 7.93 -9.05 -10.75
C PHE A 197 6.90 -9.70 -9.82
N LEU A 198 6.19 -10.73 -10.29
CA LEU A 198 5.19 -11.44 -9.45
C LEU A 198 5.85 -12.18 -8.27
N ALA A 199 6.99 -12.83 -8.49
CA ALA A 199 7.74 -13.47 -7.41
C ALA A 199 8.16 -12.43 -6.34
N ALA A 200 8.57 -11.23 -6.75
CA ALA A 200 8.86 -10.12 -5.85
C ALA A 200 7.61 -9.61 -5.11
N GLN A 201 6.48 -9.49 -5.80
CA GLN A 201 5.20 -9.06 -5.23
C GLN A 201 4.66 -10.03 -4.18
N TYR A 202 4.75 -11.33 -4.44
CA TYR A 202 4.24 -12.38 -3.53
C TYR A 202 5.28 -12.87 -2.51
N GLY A 203 6.49 -12.29 -2.50
CA GLY A 203 7.52 -12.64 -1.51
C GLY A 203 8.17 -14.01 -1.73
N GLN A 204 8.12 -14.54 -2.95
CA GLN A 204 8.62 -15.88 -3.29
C GLN A 204 10.12 -15.85 -3.60
N GLN A 205 10.95 -15.75 -2.56
CA GLN A 205 12.42 -15.64 -2.69
C GLN A 205 13.04 -16.79 -3.50
N GLU A 206 12.62 -18.03 -3.28
CA GLU A 206 13.13 -19.19 -4.04
C GLU A 206 12.84 -19.05 -5.55
N CYS A 207 11.69 -18.49 -5.91
CA CYS A 207 11.34 -18.24 -7.31
C CYS A 207 12.20 -17.13 -7.91
N LEU A 208 12.48 -16.05 -7.15
CA LEU A 208 13.42 -15.01 -7.55
C LEU A 208 14.81 -15.60 -7.83
N GLU A 209 15.31 -16.48 -6.96
CA GLU A 209 16.61 -17.11 -7.12
C GLU A 209 16.70 -17.92 -8.41
N ILE A 210 15.72 -18.76 -8.68
CA ILE A 210 15.70 -19.54 -9.92
C ILE A 210 15.61 -18.63 -11.15
N LEU A 211 14.72 -17.63 -11.14
CA LEU A 211 14.54 -16.71 -12.25
C LEU A 211 15.82 -15.92 -12.56
N VAL A 212 16.47 -15.36 -11.55
CA VAL A 212 17.72 -14.61 -11.73
C VAL A 212 18.85 -15.53 -12.21
N ASN A 213 18.96 -16.75 -11.68
CA ASN A 213 19.91 -17.75 -12.16
C ASN A 213 19.64 -18.19 -13.62
N ALA A 214 18.39 -18.14 -14.06
CA ALA A 214 17.98 -18.38 -15.45
C ALA A 214 18.22 -17.17 -16.38
N GLY A 215 18.75 -16.05 -15.86
CA GLY A 215 19.06 -14.85 -16.64
C GLY A 215 18.00 -13.75 -16.58
N ALA A 216 17.04 -13.82 -15.64
CA ALA A 216 16.06 -12.74 -15.46
C ALA A 216 16.71 -11.41 -15.11
N ASN A 217 16.36 -10.36 -15.85
CA ASN A 217 16.84 -9.02 -15.58
C ASN A 217 16.10 -8.42 -14.37
N VAL A 218 16.80 -8.27 -13.25
CA VAL A 218 16.28 -7.69 -11.99
C VAL A 218 15.78 -6.25 -12.11
N ASN A 219 16.17 -5.54 -13.17
CA ASN A 219 15.82 -4.14 -13.42
C ASN A 219 14.69 -3.98 -14.45
N THR A 220 13.93 -5.04 -14.76
CA THR A 220 12.74 -4.93 -15.63
C THR A 220 11.72 -3.96 -15.07
N GLN A 221 10.98 -3.30 -15.95
CA GLN A 221 9.90 -2.40 -15.59
C GLN A 221 8.60 -2.87 -16.23
N ALA A 222 7.55 -2.92 -15.41
CA ALA A 222 6.18 -3.05 -15.86
C ALA A 222 5.74 -1.82 -16.68
N ALA A 223 4.52 -1.84 -17.21
CA ALA A 223 3.98 -0.75 -18.03
C ALA A 223 3.89 0.59 -17.27
N ASP A 224 3.64 0.53 -15.96
CA ASP A 224 3.61 1.67 -15.04
C ASP A 224 5.00 2.08 -14.52
N LEU A 225 6.07 1.47 -15.05
CA LEU A 225 7.46 1.65 -14.64
C LEU A 225 7.86 0.98 -13.32
N ALA A 226 6.97 0.25 -12.65
CA ALA A 226 7.30 -0.45 -11.42
C ALA A 226 8.36 -1.53 -11.65
N THR A 227 9.35 -1.61 -10.75
CA THR A 227 10.41 -2.63 -10.76
C THR A 227 10.13 -3.73 -9.73
N PRO A 228 10.72 -4.94 -9.88
CA PRO A 228 10.68 -5.97 -8.85
C PRO A 228 11.11 -5.45 -7.46
N LEU A 229 12.13 -4.58 -7.41
CA LEU A 229 12.62 -3.99 -6.16
C LEU A 229 11.58 -3.03 -5.54
N LEU A 230 10.88 -2.23 -6.34
CA LEU A 230 9.81 -1.36 -5.86
C LEU A 230 8.68 -2.18 -5.24
N ILE A 231 8.16 -3.19 -5.97
CA ILE A 231 6.99 -3.95 -5.50
C ILE A 231 7.33 -4.81 -4.27
N ALA A 232 8.52 -5.42 -4.20
CA ALA A 232 8.97 -6.10 -2.98
C ALA A 232 9.11 -5.14 -1.79
N SER A 233 9.53 -3.89 -2.05
CA SER A 233 9.65 -2.86 -1.02
C SER A 233 8.29 -2.34 -0.54
N GLN A 234 7.31 -2.26 -1.44
CA GLN A 234 5.92 -1.90 -1.14
C GLN A 234 5.23 -2.98 -0.29
N GLU A 235 5.37 -4.25 -0.68
CA GLU A 235 4.68 -5.37 -0.04
C GLU A 235 5.38 -5.86 1.24
N GLY A 236 6.58 -5.36 1.55
CA GLY A 236 7.26 -5.63 2.82
C GLY A 236 8.14 -6.88 2.83
N HIS A 237 8.51 -7.43 1.67
CA HIS A 237 9.25 -8.68 1.55
C HIS A 237 10.77 -8.47 1.69
N GLN A 238 11.24 -8.35 2.94
CA GLN A 238 12.65 -8.06 3.28
C GLN A 238 13.64 -8.96 2.54
N ALA A 239 13.42 -10.28 2.56
CA ALA A 239 14.35 -11.24 1.96
C ALA A 239 14.42 -11.12 0.43
N CYS A 240 13.31 -10.74 -0.22
CA CYS A 240 13.29 -10.45 -1.65
C CYS A 240 14.03 -9.15 -1.98
N VAL A 241 13.87 -8.11 -1.15
CA VAL A 241 14.62 -6.86 -1.30
C VAL A 241 16.12 -7.08 -1.18
N ASP A 242 16.56 -7.79 -0.13
CA ASP A 242 17.98 -8.10 0.07
C ASP A 242 18.54 -8.90 -1.11
N PHE A 243 17.83 -9.94 -1.54
CA PHE A 243 18.21 -10.75 -2.70
C PHE A 243 18.33 -9.92 -3.99
N LEU A 244 17.34 -9.08 -4.30
CA LEU A 244 17.34 -8.26 -5.51
C LEU A 244 18.50 -7.26 -5.52
N LEU A 245 18.78 -6.61 -4.38
CA LEU A 245 19.91 -5.68 -4.24
C LEU A 245 21.25 -6.39 -4.40
N ASP A 246 21.42 -7.57 -3.79
CA ASP A 246 22.63 -8.37 -3.89
C ASP A 246 22.91 -8.84 -5.33
N HIS A 247 21.87 -8.90 -6.18
CA HIS A 247 21.95 -9.25 -7.60
C HIS A 247 21.88 -8.04 -8.55
N GLY A 248 22.13 -6.82 -8.03
CA GLY A 248 22.31 -5.63 -8.86
C GLY A 248 21.03 -4.91 -9.29
N ALA A 249 19.94 -5.08 -8.54
CA ALA A 249 18.79 -4.19 -8.68
C ALA A 249 19.19 -2.75 -8.36
N ASP A 250 18.85 -1.81 -9.24
CA ASP A 250 19.18 -0.39 -9.10
C ASP A 250 18.15 0.30 -8.20
N PRO A 251 18.52 0.71 -6.97
CA PRO A 251 17.62 1.38 -6.05
C PRO A 251 17.26 2.82 -6.49
N ASN A 252 17.95 3.36 -7.50
CA ASN A 252 17.74 4.70 -8.04
C ASN A 252 16.94 4.71 -9.35
N LYS A 253 16.43 3.54 -9.77
CA LYS A 253 15.62 3.43 -10.97
C LYS A 253 14.23 4.04 -10.75
N ALA A 254 13.93 5.11 -11.47
CA ALA A 254 12.64 5.80 -11.40
C ALA A 254 11.49 4.87 -11.82
N CYS A 255 10.47 4.79 -10.98
CA CYS A 255 9.33 3.89 -11.13
C CYS A 255 8.00 4.62 -11.41
N SER A 256 8.05 5.93 -11.70
CA SER A 256 6.88 6.71 -12.13
C SER A 256 7.32 7.86 -13.04
N LEU A 257 6.40 8.31 -13.91
CA LEU A 257 6.60 9.45 -14.81
C LEU A 257 6.17 10.78 -14.17
N ASP A 258 5.19 10.75 -13.27
CA ASP A 258 4.59 11.97 -12.70
C ASP A 258 5.54 12.62 -11.68
N TRP A 259 6.21 11.79 -10.90
CA TRP A 259 7.30 12.18 -10.02
C TRP A 259 8.26 10.99 -9.86
N PRO A 260 9.55 11.21 -9.59
CA PRO A 260 10.53 10.14 -9.51
C PRO A 260 10.35 9.32 -8.22
N GLN A 261 9.45 8.35 -8.28
CA GLN A 261 9.26 7.34 -7.25
C GLN A 261 10.36 6.30 -7.33
N LEU A 262 10.88 5.92 -6.15
CA LEU A 262 11.96 4.96 -5.97
C LEU A 262 11.53 3.92 -4.93
N PRO A 263 12.15 2.73 -4.86
CA PRO A 263 11.89 1.73 -3.83
C PRO A 263 11.90 2.28 -2.40
N ILE A 264 12.77 3.25 -2.10
CA ILE A 264 12.82 3.88 -0.76
C ILE A 264 11.52 4.62 -0.40
N HIS A 265 10.83 5.18 -1.39
CA HIS A 265 9.54 5.86 -1.18
C HIS A 265 8.44 4.86 -0.85
N ALA A 266 8.41 3.71 -1.54
CA ALA A 266 7.46 2.64 -1.24
C ALA A 266 7.69 2.10 0.18
N ALA A 267 8.94 1.79 0.55
CA ALA A 267 9.25 1.34 1.90
C ALA A 267 8.85 2.36 2.98
N ALA A 268 9.02 3.66 2.69
CA ALA A 268 8.61 4.76 3.55
C ALA A 268 7.09 4.94 3.64
N GLU A 269 6.38 4.83 2.52
CA GLU A 269 4.92 4.96 2.40
C GLU A 269 4.17 3.87 3.16
N PHE A 270 4.67 2.64 3.09
CA PHE A 270 4.05 1.47 3.72
C PHE A 270 4.66 1.10 5.08
N GLY A 271 5.66 1.86 5.56
CA GLY A 271 6.17 1.74 6.93
C GLY A 271 7.13 0.57 7.18
N HIS A 272 7.72 0.00 6.12
CA HIS A 272 8.60 -1.17 6.21
C HIS A 272 10.01 -0.79 6.68
N ILE A 273 10.17 -0.58 7.98
CA ILE A 273 11.40 -0.02 8.58
C ILE A 273 12.69 -0.81 8.28
N GLY A 274 12.62 -2.14 8.18
CA GLY A 274 13.77 -2.98 7.85
C GLY A 274 14.27 -2.71 6.42
N ILE A 275 13.33 -2.72 5.47
CA ILE A 275 13.57 -2.44 4.06
C ILE A 275 14.03 -0.99 3.89
N LEU A 276 13.38 -0.05 4.58
CA LEU A 276 13.77 1.35 4.57
C LEU A 276 15.23 1.53 5.01
N ARG A 277 15.64 0.86 6.11
CA ARG A 277 17.04 0.88 6.59
C ARG A 277 18.00 0.33 5.54
N ARG A 278 17.65 -0.78 4.89
CA ARG A 278 18.47 -1.38 3.82
C ARG A 278 18.62 -0.44 2.62
N LEU A 279 17.53 0.20 2.20
CA LEU A 279 17.49 1.10 1.05
C LEU A 279 18.22 2.41 1.31
N ILE A 280 18.16 2.97 2.52
CA ILE A 280 18.92 4.18 2.90
C ILE A 280 20.42 4.01 2.63
N ALA A 281 20.97 2.81 2.82
CA ALA A 281 22.38 2.54 2.63
C ALA A 281 22.83 2.46 1.16
N VAL A 282 21.89 2.29 0.21
CA VAL A 282 22.20 2.03 -1.22
C VAL A 282 21.57 3.03 -2.18
N THR A 283 20.64 3.86 -1.71
CA THR A 283 19.95 4.88 -2.53
C THR A 283 20.72 6.21 -2.49
N ASP A 284 20.85 6.86 -3.64
CA ASP A 284 21.44 8.20 -3.77
C ASP A 284 20.61 9.22 -2.98
N ARG A 285 21.28 10.05 -2.17
CA ARG A 285 20.64 11.11 -1.37
C ARG A 285 20.04 12.24 -2.19
N LYS A 286 20.18 12.23 -3.52
CA LYS A 286 19.38 13.08 -4.42
C LYS A 286 17.88 12.95 -4.18
N CYS A 287 17.37 11.80 -3.71
CA CYS A 287 15.96 11.70 -3.36
C CYS A 287 15.53 12.69 -2.26
N ASP A 288 16.43 13.10 -1.36
CA ASP A 288 16.09 14.02 -0.26
C ASP A 288 16.02 15.50 -0.67
N ARG A 289 16.91 15.98 -1.55
CA ARG A 289 17.01 17.41 -1.89
C ARG A 289 17.36 17.70 -3.36
N GLY A 290 17.35 16.69 -4.21
CA GLY A 290 17.62 16.86 -5.63
C GLY A 290 16.47 17.57 -6.34
N ASP A 291 16.81 18.37 -7.35
CA ASP A 291 15.83 19.04 -8.21
C ASP A 291 14.87 18.03 -8.85
N GLY A 292 13.57 18.26 -8.72
CA GLY A 292 12.51 17.39 -9.26
C GLY A 292 12.32 16.07 -8.50
N MET A 293 13.09 15.80 -7.44
CA MET A 293 12.90 14.65 -6.57
C MET A 293 11.93 14.98 -5.43
N VAL A 294 11.43 13.97 -4.74
CA VAL A 294 10.61 14.10 -3.52
C VAL A 294 11.31 13.32 -2.41
N SER A 295 11.42 13.86 -1.19
CA SER A 295 12.01 13.09 -0.09
C SER A 295 11.09 11.96 0.40
N PRO A 296 11.61 10.75 0.71
CA PRO A 296 10.82 9.67 1.32
C PRO A 296 10.19 10.08 2.66
N LEU A 297 10.70 11.13 3.31
CA LEU A 297 10.14 11.66 4.55
C LEU A 297 8.69 12.13 4.37
N TYR A 298 8.34 12.70 3.20
CA TYR A 298 6.95 13.07 2.89
C TYR A 298 6.00 11.87 3.06
N MET A 299 6.39 10.70 2.57
CA MET A 299 5.57 9.49 2.63
C MET A 299 5.41 8.97 4.04
N THR A 300 6.48 8.99 4.84
CA THR A 300 6.42 8.58 6.26
C THR A 300 5.54 9.50 7.09
N VAL A 301 5.59 10.81 6.85
CA VAL A 301 4.77 11.81 7.57
C VAL A 301 3.31 11.70 7.17
N LYS A 302 3.03 11.59 5.86
CA LYS A 302 1.67 11.42 5.32
C LYS A 302 0.96 10.21 5.92
N ASN A 303 1.67 9.09 6.06
CA ASN A 303 1.11 7.81 6.51
C ASN A 303 1.37 7.49 8.00
N ASN A 304 1.85 8.47 8.79
CA ASN A 304 2.04 8.34 10.24
C ASN A 304 3.03 7.23 10.69
N HIS A 305 4.10 6.99 9.92
CA HIS A 305 5.11 5.97 10.24
C HIS A 305 6.22 6.53 11.15
N ILE A 306 5.92 6.74 12.43
CA ILE A 306 6.80 7.42 13.42
C ILE A 306 8.23 6.85 13.43
N LYS A 307 8.38 5.52 13.49
CA LYS A 307 9.70 4.89 13.55
C LYS A 307 10.51 5.08 12.25
N CYS A 308 9.83 5.21 11.11
CA CYS A 308 10.46 5.50 9.83
C CYS A 308 10.89 6.97 9.75
N VAL A 309 10.09 7.90 10.30
CA VAL A 309 10.46 9.32 10.48
C VAL A 309 11.73 9.41 11.31
N GLU A 310 11.76 8.80 12.50
CA GLU A 310 12.92 8.80 13.39
C GLU A 310 14.17 8.24 12.70
N LEU A 311 14.01 7.15 11.95
CA LEU A 311 15.11 6.54 11.20
C LEU A 311 15.64 7.49 10.13
N LEU A 312 14.77 8.06 9.29
CA LEU A 312 15.19 8.98 8.23
C LEU A 312 15.88 10.22 8.79
N LEU A 313 15.32 10.84 9.84
CA LEU A 313 15.93 12.00 10.49
C LEU A 313 17.30 11.66 11.11
N LYS A 314 17.42 10.50 11.77
CA LYS A 314 18.68 10.02 12.32
C LYS A 314 19.73 9.79 11.24
N GLU A 315 19.32 9.29 10.09
CA GLU A 315 20.17 9.05 8.92
C GLU A 315 20.36 10.34 8.08
N GLY A 316 19.96 11.51 8.58
CA GLY A 316 20.28 12.82 8.00
C GLY A 316 19.35 13.30 6.88
N TYR A 317 18.17 12.68 6.69
CA TYR A 317 17.14 13.24 5.81
C TYR A 317 16.56 14.52 6.41
N SER A 318 16.24 15.48 5.55
CA SER A 318 15.77 16.80 5.98
C SER A 318 14.28 16.80 6.33
N PRO A 319 13.87 17.32 7.51
CA PRO A 319 12.46 17.62 7.79
C PRO A 319 11.90 18.73 6.90
N ASP A 320 12.78 19.56 6.35
CA ASP A 320 12.49 20.54 5.31
C ASP A 320 13.17 20.09 4.05
N ALA A 321 12.72 18.96 3.53
CA ALA A 321 13.14 18.53 2.21
C ALA A 321 12.73 19.57 1.14
N GLN A 322 13.09 19.31 -0.10
CA GLN A 322 12.84 20.21 -1.23
C GLN A 322 11.37 20.67 -1.33
N ASP A 323 11.15 21.90 -1.81
CA ASP A 323 9.80 22.42 -2.05
C ASP A 323 9.09 21.60 -3.14
N CYS A 324 8.04 20.90 -2.71
CA CYS A 324 7.21 20.06 -3.58
C CYS A 324 5.83 20.69 -3.83
N THR A 325 5.66 22.00 -3.70
CA THR A 325 4.37 22.69 -3.94
C THR A 325 3.80 22.41 -5.31
N HIS A 326 4.64 22.34 -6.33
CA HIS A 326 4.23 22.05 -7.71
C HIS A 326 3.80 20.59 -7.95
N ILE A 327 4.24 19.65 -7.12
CA ILE A 327 3.99 18.21 -7.29
C ILE A 327 2.91 17.72 -6.31
N LEU A 328 3.06 18.07 -5.03
CA LEU A 328 2.23 17.58 -3.92
C LEU A 328 1.41 18.69 -3.25
N GLY A 329 1.56 19.97 -3.64
CA GLY A 329 0.91 21.09 -2.97
C GLY A 329 1.53 21.42 -1.60
N LEU A 330 2.74 20.94 -1.32
CA LEU A 330 3.38 21.00 0.00
C LEU A 330 4.79 21.56 -0.09
N SER A 331 5.10 22.59 0.71
CA SER A 331 6.43 23.22 0.71
C SER A 331 7.50 22.44 1.45
N SER A 332 7.14 21.56 2.40
CA SER A 332 8.08 20.70 3.13
C SER A 332 7.37 19.49 3.79
N PRO A 333 8.10 18.43 4.18
CA PRO A 333 7.56 17.39 5.05
C PRO A 333 7.06 17.95 6.39
N LEU A 334 7.73 18.99 6.92
CA LEU A 334 7.31 19.72 8.12
C LEU A 334 5.96 20.43 7.91
N SER A 335 5.78 21.14 6.78
CA SER A 335 4.52 21.81 6.46
C SER A 335 3.39 20.81 6.27
N LEU A 336 3.67 19.65 5.66
CA LEU A 336 2.69 18.56 5.50
C LEU A 336 2.10 18.15 6.84
N ARG A 337 2.93 17.90 7.87
CA ARG A 337 2.41 17.53 9.21
C ARG A 337 1.49 18.61 9.77
N ALA A 338 1.82 19.88 9.57
CA ALA A 338 1.02 20.99 10.07
C ALA A 338 -0.33 21.14 9.32
N THR A 339 -0.45 20.62 8.09
CA THR A 339 -1.66 20.67 7.25
C THR A 339 -2.60 19.46 7.37
N LEU A 340 -2.18 18.32 7.95
CA LEU A 340 -2.97 17.07 8.03
C LEU A 340 -4.08 17.09 9.11
N SER A 341 -4.95 18.11 9.06
CA SER A 341 -6.00 18.55 9.99
C SER A 341 -6.95 17.52 10.64
N GLU A 342 -7.56 17.98 11.75
CA GLU A 342 -8.70 17.46 12.53
C GLU A 342 -8.62 16.03 13.12
N ASP A 343 -8.61 14.97 12.30
CA ASP A 343 -8.76 13.59 12.80
C ASP A 343 -7.52 13.09 13.56
N ASN A 344 -6.33 13.53 13.15
CA ASN A 344 -5.06 13.08 13.74
C ASN A 344 -4.79 13.67 15.12
N TRP A 345 -5.22 14.91 15.38
CA TRP A 345 -5.09 15.51 16.71
C TRP A 345 -6.04 14.84 17.69
N MET A 346 -7.28 14.56 17.27
CA MET A 346 -8.25 13.80 18.05
C MET A 346 -7.78 12.36 18.29
N HIS A 347 -7.25 11.68 17.28
CA HIS A 347 -6.73 10.32 17.42
C HIS A 347 -5.51 10.28 18.36
N ALA A 348 -4.51 11.18 18.21
CA ALA A 348 -3.37 11.26 19.10
C ALA A 348 -3.76 11.59 20.57
N PHE A 349 -4.79 12.43 20.76
CA PHE A 349 -5.32 12.75 22.10
C PHE A 349 -6.05 11.55 22.74
N ILE A 350 -6.77 10.76 21.94
CA ILE A 350 -7.56 9.60 22.40
C ILE A 350 -6.66 8.37 22.63
N THR A 351 -5.67 8.12 21.77
CA THR A 351 -4.81 6.93 21.84
C THR A 351 -3.57 7.12 22.71
N GLY A 352 -3.21 8.36 23.06
CA GLY A 352 -1.99 8.66 23.80
C GLY A 352 -0.71 8.39 22.99
N GLU A 353 -0.83 8.22 21.67
CA GLU A 353 0.32 8.14 20.78
C GLU A 353 1.08 9.48 20.80
N ARG A 354 2.40 9.42 21.00
CA ARG A 354 3.24 10.61 21.05
C ARG A 354 3.15 11.34 19.70
N ASP A 355 2.77 12.61 19.74
CA ASP A 355 2.76 13.47 18.55
C ASP A 355 4.10 13.40 17.80
N MET A 356 4.05 13.23 16.47
CA MET A 356 5.26 13.25 15.61
C MET A 356 5.95 14.62 15.57
N LEU A 357 5.21 15.70 15.87
CA LEU A 357 5.72 17.07 15.85
C LEU A 357 6.91 17.28 16.82
N PRO A 358 6.87 16.81 18.08
CA PRO A 358 8.03 16.78 18.98
C PRO A 358 9.26 16.11 18.37
N HIS A 359 9.10 14.95 17.72
CA HIS A 359 10.21 14.21 17.13
C HIS A 359 10.85 14.96 15.96
N ILE A 360 10.04 15.65 15.14
CA ILE A 360 10.55 16.49 14.06
C ILE A 360 11.24 17.76 14.61
N LEU A 361 10.64 18.40 15.62
CA LEU A 361 11.17 19.60 16.26
C LEU A 361 12.38 19.33 17.16
N GLU A 362 12.60 18.10 17.62
CA GLU A 362 13.82 17.71 18.33
C GLU A 362 15.08 17.92 17.47
N HIS A 363 14.96 17.80 16.15
CA HIS A 363 16.05 18.00 15.19
C HIS A 363 16.16 19.45 14.65
N ARG A 364 15.28 20.38 15.07
CA ARG A 364 15.23 21.77 14.58
C ARG A 364 15.25 22.81 15.69
N TRP A 365 15.67 24.03 15.34
CA TRP A 365 15.72 25.17 16.26
C TRP A 365 14.92 26.34 15.69
N ILE A 366 13.95 26.86 16.45
CA ILE A 366 13.24 28.10 16.11
C ILE A 366 14.08 29.27 16.64
N PRO A 367 14.58 30.16 15.77
CA PRO A 367 15.41 31.28 16.22
C PRO A 367 14.61 32.29 17.05
N ARG A 368 15.20 32.74 18.16
CA ARG A 368 14.65 33.83 18.98
C ARG A 368 14.87 35.17 18.28
N GLN A 369 13.83 36.01 18.22
CA GLN A 369 13.87 37.30 17.51
C GLN A 369 14.94 38.27 18.04
N GLU A 370 15.41 38.09 19.28
CA GLU A 370 16.47 38.88 19.92
C GLU A 370 17.84 38.77 19.21
N VAL A 371 18.05 37.75 18.38
CA VAL A 371 19.31 37.52 17.65
C VAL A 371 19.46 38.46 16.43
N TYR A 372 18.36 38.98 15.89
CA TYR A 372 18.40 39.85 14.71
C TYR A 372 18.72 41.31 15.02
N THR A 373 18.51 41.77 16.26
CA THR A 373 18.72 43.17 16.65
C THR A 373 20.10 43.47 17.22
N MET A 374 20.87 42.47 17.68
CA MET A 374 22.13 42.72 18.42
C MET A 374 23.34 41.87 18.01
N GLY A 375 23.29 41.09 16.92
CA GLY A 375 24.49 40.48 16.34
C GLY A 375 25.27 39.52 17.26
N PHE A 376 24.62 38.95 18.28
CA PHE A 376 25.23 37.93 19.14
C PHE A 376 24.83 36.53 18.66
N SER A 377 25.83 35.70 18.37
CA SER A 377 25.68 34.26 18.19
C SER A 377 25.17 33.63 19.48
N SER A 378 23.99 33.00 19.43
CA SER A 378 23.42 32.25 20.56
C SER A 378 24.36 31.10 20.98
N PRO A 379 24.66 30.94 22.29
CA PRO A 379 25.37 29.77 22.78
C PRO A 379 24.40 28.59 22.86
N HIS A 380 24.84 27.42 22.37
CA HIS A 380 24.12 26.12 22.32
C HIS A 380 23.45 25.77 20.99
N ASN A 381 24.22 25.82 19.90
CA ASN A 381 23.92 25.02 18.71
C ASN A 381 24.32 23.55 18.98
N HIS A 382 23.37 22.74 19.46
CA HIS A 382 23.54 21.28 19.59
C HIS A 382 23.43 20.54 18.24
N GLY A 383 23.96 21.12 17.15
CA GLY A 383 23.88 20.53 15.81
C GLY A 383 22.51 20.57 15.13
N LYS A 384 21.55 21.34 15.66
CA LYS A 384 20.20 21.51 15.07
C LYS A 384 20.22 22.52 13.92
N ILE A 385 19.41 22.29 12.89
CA ILE A 385 19.26 23.20 11.75
C ILE A 385 18.24 24.29 12.10
N GLU A 386 18.58 25.56 11.87
CA GLU A 386 17.68 26.71 12.09
C GLU A 386 16.52 26.69 11.06
N LEU A 387 15.32 27.09 11.48
CA LEU A 387 14.20 27.31 10.56
C LEU A 387 14.37 28.63 9.81
N THR A 388 14.28 28.60 8.48
CA THR A 388 14.25 29.81 7.66
C THR A 388 12.98 30.61 7.94
N GLN A 389 13.01 31.92 7.66
CA GLN A 389 11.84 32.78 7.84
C GLN A 389 10.63 32.32 7.01
N PHE A 390 10.87 31.72 5.84
CA PHE A 390 9.82 31.16 4.98
C PHE A 390 9.23 29.87 5.58
N GLU A 391 10.08 28.97 6.07
CA GLU A 391 9.65 27.72 6.74
C GLU A 391 8.86 28.00 8.02
N LEU A 392 9.35 28.96 8.83
CA LEU A 392 8.63 29.39 10.02
C LEU A 392 7.28 29.98 9.65
N ARG A 393 7.21 30.80 8.59
CA ARG A 393 5.95 31.36 8.09
C ARG A 393 4.96 30.27 7.69
N ASP A 394 5.40 29.27 6.93
CA ASP A 394 4.53 28.19 6.45
C ASP A 394 4.04 27.30 7.59
N LEU A 395 4.93 26.94 8.52
CA LEU A 395 4.57 26.24 9.75
C LEU A 395 3.52 27.03 10.54
N LEU A 396 3.73 28.33 10.70
CA LEU A 396 2.80 29.22 11.41
C LEU A 396 1.45 29.34 10.70
N CYS A 397 1.43 29.52 9.38
CA CYS A 397 0.19 29.50 8.59
C CYS A 397 -0.59 28.19 8.79
N ALA A 398 0.09 27.06 8.75
CA ALA A 398 -0.55 25.75 8.86
C ALA A 398 -1.10 25.50 10.28
N VAL A 399 -0.35 25.79 11.35
CA VAL A 399 -0.86 25.61 12.72
C VAL A 399 -1.95 26.62 13.10
N LEU A 400 -1.90 27.84 12.56
CA LEU A 400 -2.94 28.85 12.76
C LEU A 400 -4.25 28.51 12.05
N SER A 401 -4.18 27.79 10.92
CA SER A 401 -5.39 27.21 10.30
C SER A 401 -6.09 26.19 11.21
N GLN A 402 -5.36 25.62 12.18
CA GLN A 402 -5.82 24.67 13.20
C GLN A 402 -5.94 25.32 14.60
N ALA A 403 -6.31 26.60 14.60
CA ALA A 403 -6.75 27.44 15.72
C ALA A 403 -7.36 26.72 16.94
N GLN A 404 -8.35 25.87 16.68
CA GLN A 404 -9.15 25.18 17.71
C GLN A 404 -8.35 24.16 18.55
N PHE A 405 -7.17 23.76 18.08
CA PHE A 405 -6.26 22.84 18.78
C PHE A 405 -5.00 23.55 19.32
N ALA A 406 -5.04 24.88 19.47
CA ALA A 406 -3.90 25.66 19.97
C ALA A 406 -3.34 25.14 21.30
N ALA A 407 -4.20 24.61 22.17
CA ALA A 407 -3.77 24.00 23.42
C ALA A 407 -2.84 22.78 23.25
N SER A 408 -2.94 22.08 22.12
CA SER A 408 -2.15 20.88 21.83
C SER A 408 -0.80 21.22 21.20
N TRP A 409 -0.76 22.15 20.23
CA TRP A 409 0.47 22.46 19.49
C TRP A 409 1.29 23.62 20.08
N LEU A 410 0.66 24.60 20.76
CA LEU A 410 1.36 25.79 21.26
C LEU A 410 2.44 25.45 22.30
N PRO A 411 2.20 24.58 23.30
CA PRO A 411 3.24 24.20 24.26
C PRO A 411 4.44 23.51 23.59
N LEU A 412 4.19 22.74 22.52
CA LEU A 412 5.22 22.03 21.77
C LEU A 412 6.11 22.99 20.99
N LEU A 413 5.52 23.95 20.28
CA LEU A 413 6.27 24.99 19.57
C LEU A 413 7.03 25.91 20.53
N MET A 414 6.43 26.26 21.66
CA MET A 414 7.11 27.04 22.71
C MET A 414 8.29 26.26 23.32
N LYS A 415 8.15 24.94 23.54
CA LYS A 415 9.25 24.07 23.97
C LYS A 415 10.35 23.99 22.92
N ALA A 416 10.00 24.06 21.63
CA ALA A 416 10.93 24.12 20.51
C ALA A 416 11.59 25.49 20.28
N GLY A 417 11.25 26.50 21.10
CA GLY A 417 11.89 27.82 21.09
C GLY A 417 11.09 28.93 20.42
N LEU A 418 9.84 28.68 20.00
CA LEU A 418 8.98 29.70 19.40
C LEU A 418 8.73 30.86 20.37
N ASP A 419 9.08 32.07 19.95
CA ASP A 419 8.77 33.29 20.66
C ASP A 419 7.30 33.67 20.49
N ARG A 420 6.65 34.01 21.60
CA ARG A 420 5.23 34.38 21.66
C ARG A 420 4.93 35.65 20.89
N LEU A 421 5.88 36.59 20.87
CA LEU A 421 5.73 37.85 20.16
C LEU A 421 5.83 37.64 18.64
N CYS A 422 6.67 36.72 18.18
CA CYS A 422 6.71 36.30 16.78
C CYS A 422 5.34 35.75 16.32
N LEU A 423 4.72 34.90 17.14
CA LEU A 423 3.42 34.32 16.85
C LEU A 423 2.30 35.38 16.79
N ILE A 424 2.25 36.30 17.77
CA ILE A 424 1.27 37.40 17.77
C ILE A 424 1.48 38.33 16.58
N ASN A 425 2.72 38.72 16.31
CA ASN A 425 3.04 39.55 15.13
C ASN A 425 2.55 38.84 13.86
N PHE A 426 2.80 37.54 13.74
CA PHE A 426 2.38 36.78 12.57
C PHE A 426 0.86 36.70 12.41
N CYS A 427 0.12 36.43 13.50
CA CYS A 427 -1.35 36.49 13.51
C CYS A 427 -1.90 37.87 13.11
N MET A 428 -1.21 38.94 13.49
CA MET A 428 -1.66 40.31 13.26
C MET A 428 -1.33 40.83 11.85
N PHE A 429 -0.22 40.38 11.25
CA PHE A 429 0.26 40.85 9.94
C PHE A 429 -0.12 39.92 8.78
N SER A 430 -0.43 38.65 9.03
CA SER A 430 -0.92 37.75 7.99
C SER A 430 -2.33 38.17 7.56
N ARG A 431 -2.58 38.23 6.25
CA ARG A 431 -3.90 38.48 5.63
C ARG A 431 -4.93 37.37 5.90
N LEU A 432 -4.77 36.62 6.99
CA LEU A 432 -5.82 35.79 7.55
C LEU A 432 -6.79 36.75 8.26
N GLU A 433 -7.59 37.48 7.47
CA GLU A 433 -8.72 38.29 7.95
C GLU A 433 -9.73 37.45 8.78
N GLU A 434 -9.55 36.12 8.81
CA GLU A 434 -10.33 35.13 9.53
C GLU A 434 -9.59 34.44 10.69
N SER A 435 -8.48 34.97 11.23
CA SER A 435 -7.95 34.41 12.48
C SER A 435 -8.97 34.62 13.61
N LYS A 436 -9.77 33.59 13.91
CA LYS A 436 -10.86 33.61 14.88
C LYS A 436 -10.38 34.27 16.18
N GLY A 437 -11.14 35.24 16.70
CA GLY A 437 -10.80 35.98 17.91
C GLY A 437 -10.40 35.10 19.10
N ASP A 438 -10.88 33.85 19.12
CA ASP A 438 -10.54 32.81 20.08
C ASP A 438 -9.04 32.45 20.10
N VAL A 439 -8.37 32.37 18.94
CA VAL A 439 -6.92 32.12 18.88
C VAL A 439 -6.17 33.33 19.41
N LEU A 440 -6.55 34.53 18.97
CA LEU A 440 -5.90 35.75 19.44
C LEU A 440 -6.05 35.91 20.96
N ASN A 441 -7.24 35.60 21.50
CA ASN A 441 -7.49 35.55 22.94
C ASN A 441 -6.59 34.52 23.62
N TYR A 442 -6.56 33.28 23.13
CA TYR A 442 -5.71 32.22 23.67
C TYR A 442 -4.22 32.58 23.64
N LEU A 443 -3.72 33.20 22.56
CA LEU A 443 -2.31 33.60 22.46
C LEU A 443 -1.96 34.77 23.40
N LEU A 444 -2.86 35.73 23.53
CA LEU A 444 -2.70 36.86 24.44
C LEU A 444 -2.74 36.44 25.93
N GLU A 445 -3.29 35.27 26.27
CA GLU A 445 -3.19 34.70 27.63
C GLU A 445 -1.75 34.42 28.05
N PHE A 446 -0.86 34.11 27.10
CA PHE A 446 0.54 33.78 27.38
C PHE A 446 1.48 34.99 27.28
N VAL A 447 0.96 36.19 26.98
CA VAL A 447 1.77 37.39 26.73
C VAL A 447 1.56 38.47 27.77
N ASN A 448 2.65 39.11 28.16
CA ASN A 448 2.60 40.23 29.09
C ASN A 448 2.12 41.50 28.35
N TRP A 449 0.94 41.96 28.71
CA TRP A 449 0.32 43.15 28.14
C TRP A 449 1.13 44.43 28.38
N SER A 450 1.92 44.47 29.46
CA SER A 450 2.79 45.62 29.76
C SER A 450 4.00 45.71 28.82
N THR A 451 4.47 44.57 28.27
CA THR A 451 5.62 44.50 27.36
C THR A 451 5.23 44.47 25.89
N LEU A 452 3.93 44.54 25.56
CA LEU A 452 3.47 44.68 24.18
C LEU A 452 4.01 45.98 23.57
N SER A 453 4.54 45.89 22.35
CA SER A 453 4.99 47.05 21.59
C SER A 453 3.84 48.03 21.34
N SER A 454 4.16 49.31 21.19
CA SER A 454 3.18 50.36 20.85
C SER A 454 2.44 50.05 19.55
N SER A 455 3.12 49.47 18.56
CA SER A 455 2.54 49.02 17.30
C SER A 455 1.49 47.92 17.49
N LEU A 456 1.76 46.91 18.33
CA LEU A 456 0.80 45.84 18.60
C LEU A 456 -0.42 46.33 19.37
N LYS A 457 -0.23 47.25 20.32
CA LYS A 457 -1.34 47.90 21.05
C LYS A 457 -2.27 48.64 20.09
N HIS A 458 -1.69 49.42 19.16
CA HIS A 458 -2.46 50.12 18.12
C HIS A 458 -3.28 49.16 17.24
N ILE A 459 -2.71 48.02 16.84
CA ILE A 459 -3.42 47.02 16.03
C ILE A 459 -4.57 46.38 16.84
N LEU A 460 -4.35 46.04 18.11
CA LEU A 460 -5.40 45.50 18.99
C LEU A 460 -6.55 46.49 19.19
N ASP A 461 -6.23 47.78 19.40
CA ASP A 461 -7.21 48.85 19.55
C ASP A 461 -8.00 49.07 18.26
N GLN A 462 -7.34 48.99 17.10
CA GLN A 462 -7.98 49.08 15.79
C GLN A 462 -8.96 47.91 15.56
N ARG A 463 -8.55 46.66 15.85
CA ARG A 463 -9.42 45.49 15.70
C ARG A 463 -10.63 45.53 16.65
N ARG A 464 -10.44 46.07 17.86
CA ARG A 464 -11.53 46.33 18.81
C ARG A 464 -12.50 47.38 18.25
N ALA A 465 -11.99 48.46 17.66
CA ALA A 465 -12.82 49.52 17.06
C ALA A 465 -13.60 49.01 15.84
N GLU A 466 -13.00 48.13 15.04
CA GLU A 466 -13.60 47.49 13.86
C GLU A 466 -14.54 46.32 14.22
N LYS A 467 -14.66 45.97 15.50
CA LYS A 467 -15.42 44.81 16.01
C LYS A 467 -15.01 43.47 15.41
N THR A 468 -13.77 43.37 14.93
CA THR A 468 -13.19 42.12 14.39
C THR A 468 -12.57 41.26 15.49
N TRP A 469 -12.51 41.76 16.73
CA TRP A 469 -12.03 41.03 17.91
C TRP A 469 -12.61 41.61 19.20
N GLU A 470 -13.08 40.74 20.09
CA GLU A 470 -13.46 41.10 21.47
C GLU A 470 -12.56 40.36 22.47
N PRO A 471 -11.91 41.08 23.41
CA PRO A 471 -11.15 40.45 24.48
C PRO A 471 -12.09 39.72 25.45
N CYS A 472 -11.81 38.46 25.78
CA CYS A 472 -12.63 37.72 26.75
C CYS A 472 -12.68 38.44 28.11
N PRO A 473 -13.88 38.76 28.65
CA PRO A 473 -14.02 39.27 30.00
C PRO A 473 -13.66 38.15 30.99
N HIS A 474 -12.68 38.41 31.85
CA HIS A 474 -12.20 37.47 32.86
C HIS A 474 -13.35 36.81 33.63
N ASN A 475 -13.58 35.50 33.45
CA ASN A 475 -14.44 34.77 34.40
C ASN A 475 -14.14 33.29 34.64
N ILE A 476 -13.04 32.75 34.10
CA ILE A 476 -12.44 31.51 34.63
C ILE A 476 -10.92 31.68 34.50
N PRO A 477 -10.13 31.59 35.58
CA PRO A 477 -8.68 31.49 35.48
C PRO A 477 -8.33 30.31 34.54
N PRO A 478 -7.63 30.53 33.41
CA PRO A 478 -7.23 29.42 32.55
C PRO A 478 -6.32 28.46 33.33
N LEU A 479 -6.27 27.18 32.93
CA LEU A 479 -5.45 26.17 33.62
C LEU A 479 -3.99 26.61 33.79
N SER A 480 -3.45 27.43 32.88
CA SER A 480 -2.13 28.06 32.98
C SER A 480 -2.02 29.09 34.11
N HIS A 481 -3.06 29.90 34.34
CA HIS A 481 -3.15 30.81 35.48
C HIS A 481 -3.37 30.05 36.79
N ILE A 482 -4.21 28.99 36.77
CA ILE A 482 -4.38 28.08 37.91
C ILE A 482 -3.05 27.40 38.25
N CYS A 483 -2.36 26.81 37.27
CA CYS A 483 -1.05 26.18 37.46
C CYS A 483 -0.01 27.20 37.95
N ARG A 484 0.01 28.43 37.45
CA ARG A 484 0.88 29.49 37.98
C ARG A 484 0.53 29.82 39.43
N LEU A 485 -0.75 30.00 39.76
CA LEU A 485 -1.19 30.26 41.13
C LEU A 485 -0.82 29.10 42.06
N GLN A 486 -0.88 27.86 41.58
CA GLN A 486 -0.53 26.65 42.32
C GLN A 486 0.99 26.49 42.49
N VAL A 487 1.78 26.80 41.45
CA VAL A 487 3.25 26.86 41.55
C VAL A 487 3.67 27.96 42.53
N ARG A 488 3.01 29.13 42.49
CA ARG A 488 3.24 30.23 43.43
C ARG A 488 2.75 29.94 44.84
N SER A 489 1.68 29.18 45.03
CA SER A 489 1.21 28.79 46.36
C SER A 489 2.17 27.80 47.02
N VAL A 490 2.86 26.97 46.23
CA VAL A 490 3.86 26.01 46.71
C VAL A 490 5.21 26.68 46.98
N LEU A 491 5.69 27.53 46.08
CA LEU A 491 7.03 28.13 46.17
C LEU A 491 7.06 29.49 46.89
N GLY A 492 5.92 30.16 47.00
CA GLY A 492 5.82 31.52 47.54
C GLY A 492 6.26 32.61 46.53
N PRO A 493 5.76 33.85 46.69
CA PRO A 493 5.94 34.93 45.73
C PRO A 493 7.41 35.33 45.57
N ASP A 494 8.23 35.27 46.63
CA ASP A 494 9.62 35.77 46.58
C ASP A 494 10.58 34.82 45.86
N LEU A 495 10.38 33.51 45.99
CA LEU A 495 11.23 32.51 45.33
C LEU A 495 10.89 32.41 43.84
N VAL A 496 9.63 32.56 43.46
CA VAL A 496 9.19 32.57 42.06
C VAL A 496 9.68 33.82 41.30
N MET A 497 10.09 34.88 41.98
CA MET A 497 10.68 36.06 41.33
C MET A 497 12.18 35.94 41.11
N ARG A 498 12.83 34.89 41.64
CA ARG A 498 14.28 34.68 41.48
C ARG A 498 14.57 33.87 40.22
N THR A 499 15.32 34.47 39.29
CA THR A 499 15.66 33.87 38.00
C THR A 499 16.28 32.47 38.12
N ASN A 500 17.21 32.28 39.06
CA ASN A 500 17.86 30.98 39.31
C ASN A 500 16.91 29.89 39.84
N VAL A 501 15.82 30.25 40.51
CA VAL A 501 14.84 29.29 41.03
C VAL A 501 13.87 28.89 39.93
N VAL A 502 13.39 29.87 39.15
CA VAL A 502 12.46 29.61 38.05
C VAL A 502 13.13 28.82 36.92
N GLU A 503 14.41 29.07 36.66
CA GLU A 503 15.20 28.33 35.67
C GLU A 503 15.43 26.85 36.01
N GLN A 504 15.23 26.47 37.27
CA GLN A 504 15.33 25.08 37.73
C GLN A 504 13.99 24.34 37.72
N LEU A 505 12.89 25.03 37.43
CA LEU A 505 11.58 24.39 37.36
C LEU A 505 11.45 23.56 36.07
N PRO A 506 10.72 22.43 36.09
CA PRO A 506 10.50 21.58 34.93
C PRO A 506 9.45 22.19 33.98
N VAL A 507 9.57 23.47 33.68
CA VAL A 507 8.74 24.24 32.75
C VAL A 507 9.59 24.78 31.60
N PRO A 508 9.05 24.92 30.38
CA PRO A 508 9.78 25.50 29.26
C PRO A 508 10.32 26.91 29.58
N SER A 509 11.55 27.21 29.13
CA SER A 509 12.23 28.49 29.37
C SER A 509 11.41 29.73 29.00
N PRO A 510 10.61 29.76 27.92
CA PRO A 510 9.74 30.89 27.63
C PRO A 510 8.74 31.18 28.75
N LEU A 511 8.26 30.15 29.47
CA LEU A 511 7.28 30.27 30.57
C LEU A 511 7.92 30.75 31.88
N HIS A 512 9.24 30.85 31.96
CA HIS A 512 9.91 31.35 33.17
C HIS A 512 9.52 32.80 33.46
N ASP A 513 9.46 33.66 32.43
CA ASP A 513 9.05 35.05 32.63
C ASP A 513 7.55 35.18 32.91
N PHE A 514 6.75 34.19 32.49
CA PHE A 514 5.33 34.11 32.85
C PHE A 514 5.11 33.83 34.34
N LEU A 515 6.00 33.08 34.98
CA LEU A 515 5.91 32.78 36.41
C LEU A 515 6.33 33.97 37.28
N LYS A 516 7.23 34.83 36.77
CA LYS A 516 7.78 36.02 37.45
C LYS A 516 6.86 37.25 37.45
N PHE A 517 5.59 37.15 37.08
CA PHE A 517 4.68 38.30 37.08
C PHE A 517 4.20 38.71 38.48
N ARG A 518 4.00 40.03 38.68
CA ARG A 518 3.12 40.56 39.74
C ARG A 518 1.69 40.58 39.23
N ASP A 519 0.72 40.27 40.07
CA ASP A 519 -0.69 40.23 39.68
C ASP A 519 -1.17 41.63 39.22
N ILE A 520 -2.16 41.65 38.32
CA ILE A 520 -2.90 42.88 38.01
C ILE A 520 -3.68 43.23 39.28
N PRO A 521 -3.57 44.45 39.84
CA PRO A 521 -4.33 44.81 41.03
C PRO A 521 -5.83 44.65 40.74
N GLU A 522 -6.55 44.03 41.68
CA GLU A 522 -8.01 43.88 41.58
C GLU A 522 -8.68 45.24 41.33
N PRO A 523 -9.71 45.30 40.48
CA PRO A 523 -10.44 46.54 40.27
C PRO A 523 -11.02 47.03 41.62
N PRO A 524 -11.07 48.35 41.85
CA PRO A 524 -11.54 48.90 43.11
C PRO A 524 -12.98 48.45 43.37
N VAL A 525 -13.19 47.85 44.53
CA VAL A 525 -14.49 47.33 45.00
C VAL A 525 -15.58 48.38 44.81
N GLN A 526 -16.44 48.19 43.81
CA GLN A 526 -17.71 48.90 43.76
C GLN A 526 -18.62 48.33 44.84
N THR A 527 -19.13 49.24 45.65
CA THR A 527 -20.00 49.04 46.80
C THR A 527 -21.09 48.00 46.56
N ARG A 528 -21.14 47.00 47.45
CA ARG A 528 -22.21 46.00 47.58
C ARG A 528 -23.57 46.72 47.66
N HIS A 529 -24.39 46.60 46.63
CA HIS A 529 -25.83 46.60 46.83
C HIS A 529 -26.26 45.16 47.10
N HIS A 530 -26.75 44.95 48.33
CA HIS A 530 -27.44 43.74 48.75
C HIS A 530 -28.60 43.43 47.80
N LEU A 531 -28.57 42.26 47.18
CA LEU A 531 -29.77 41.49 46.87
C LEU A 531 -29.46 40.03 47.21
N ASP A 532 -30.04 39.60 48.32
CA ASP A 532 -30.23 38.19 48.68
C ASP A 532 -31.01 37.50 47.56
N VAL A 533 -30.54 36.33 47.11
CA VAL A 533 -31.41 35.18 46.78
C VAL A 533 -30.63 33.88 47.04
N ASP A 534 -31.32 32.97 47.72
CA ASP A 534 -30.88 31.72 48.32
C ASP A 534 -30.29 30.64 47.39
N VAL A 535 -29.37 29.89 48.00
CA VAL A 535 -29.10 28.43 47.91
C VAL A 535 -30.02 27.61 46.99
N VAL A 536 -29.43 26.95 45.98
CA VAL A 536 -29.24 25.47 45.87
C VAL A 536 -27.99 25.20 45.03
#